data_AF-A0A6P8I3I1-F1
#
_entry.id   AF-A0A6P8I3I1-F1
#
_cell.length_a   1.000
_cell.length_b   1.000
_cell.length_c   1.000
_cell.angle_alpha   90.00
_cell.angle_beta   90.00
_cell.angle_gamma   90.00
#
_symmetry.space_group_name_H-M   'P 1'
#
loop_
_entity.id
_entity.type
_entity.pdbx_description
1 polymer ?
#
loop_
_entity_poly.entity_id
_entity_poly.type
_entity_poly.pdbx_seq_one_letter_code
_entity_poly.pdbx_strand_id
1 'polypeptide(L)'
;MIAYSYVGMYSRHILAILHFNSNLYREVKYKADGTEQLRVSYPKFKNGEATVRNVCITQNFDYVEELYDTFLTSSKEEIRSARDELQEMTPSPMNSVLQKQPVAEAIQKRLERRSMEVADTPATTPALQNQAQVQHEVPANRAPPKCRQCQQPMKGHNKVKDCPRNNKT
;
A
#
# COMPACT_ATOMS: atom_id res chain seq x y z
N MET A 1 -13.54 5.21 6.65
CA MET A 1 -13.05 4.48 5.45
C MET A 1 -13.12 5.42 4.23
N ILE A 2 -12.35 6.52 4.24
CA ILE A 2 -12.41 7.59 3.21
C ILE A 2 -11.30 7.42 2.16
N ALA A 3 -10.26 6.63 2.45
CA ALA A 3 -9.12 6.45 1.56
C ALA A 3 -9.49 5.89 0.17
N TYR A 4 -10.48 4.99 0.12
CA TYR A 4 -10.90 4.27 -1.10
C TYR A 4 -12.33 4.61 -1.56
N SER A 5 -12.89 5.76 -1.14
CA SER A 5 -14.15 6.21 -1.72
C SER A 5 -13.92 6.73 -3.14
N TYR A 6 -14.89 6.53 -4.03
CA TYR A 6 -14.85 7.08 -5.40
C TYR A 6 -14.61 8.59 -5.38
N VAL A 7 -15.39 9.33 -4.58
CA VAL A 7 -15.25 10.80 -4.43
C VAL A 7 -13.83 11.17 -4.00
N GLY A 8 -13.26 10.51 -3.00
CA GLY A 8 -11.90 10.80 -2.54
C GLY A 8 -10.82 10.47 -3.57
N MET A 9 -10.99 9.40 -4.36
CA MET A 9 -10.10 9.08 -5.47
C MET A 9 -10.23 10.11 -6.61
N TYR A 10 -11.46 10.51 -6.94
CA TYR A 10 -11.75 11.50 -7.96
C TYR A 10 -11.13 12.86 -7.63
N SER A 11 -11.28 13.34 -6.38
CA SER A 11 -10.62 14.58 -5.93
C SER A 11 -9.09 14.51 -6.05
N ARG A 12 -8.46 13.38 -5.68
CA ARG A 12 -7.01 13.21 -5.84
C ARG A 12 -6.59 13.20 -7.31
N HIS A 13 -7.42 12.63 -8.19
CA HIS A 13 -7.15 12.63 -9.62
C HIS A 13 -7.21 14.04 -10.21
N ILE A 14 -8.22 14.83 -9.84
CA ILE A 14 -8.31 16.25 -10.23
C ILE A 14 -7.08 17.02 -9.74
N LEU A 15 -6.69 16.87 -8.47
CA LEU A 15 -5.50 17.52 -7.93
C LEU A 15 -4.23 17.12 -8.66
N ALA A 16 -4.10 15.86 -9.06
CA ALA A 16 -2.97 15.39 -9.85
C ALA A 16 -2.96 16.02 -11.27
N ILE A 17 -4.12 16.16 -11.91
CA ILE A 17 -4.26 16.83 -13.21
C ILE A 17 -3.89 18.32 -13.08
N LEU A 18 -4.40 19.01 -12.06
CA LEU A 18 -4.06 20.41 -11.80
C LEU A 18 -2.55 20.57 -11.59
N HIS A 19 -1.96 19.74 -10.71
CA HIS A 19 -0.51 19.75 -10.49
C HIS A 19 0.25 19.52 -11.79
N PHE A 20 -0.16 18.54 -12.60
CA PHE A 20 0.48 18.23 -13.88
C PHE A 20 0.40 19.42 -14.84
N ASN A 21 -0.78 20.01 -15.01
CA ASN A 21 -1.00 21.15 -15.90
C ASN A 21 -0.18 22.37 -15.48
N SER A 22 -0.18 22.71 -14.19
CA SER A 22 0.61 23.82 -13.64
C SER A 22 2.13 23.58 -13.72
N ASN A 23 2.57 22.34 -13.94
CA ASN A 23 3.99 21.96 -13.93
C ASN A 23 4.48 21.32 -15.23
N LEU A 24 3.70 21.39 -16.32
CA LEU A 24 3.98 20.71 -17.58
C LEU A 24 5.21 21.30 -18.29
N TYR A 25 5.28 22.63 -18.36
CA TYR A 25 6.39 23.37 -18.97
C TYR A 25 7.11 24.23 -17.94
N ARG A 26 7.88 23.58 -17.06
CA ARG A 26 8.75 24.33 -16.14
C ARG A 26 9.98 24.83 -16.87
N GLU A 27 10.24 26.13 -16.75
CA GLU A 27 11.41 26.77 -17.31
C GLU A 27 12.72 26.16 -16.77
N VAL A 28 13.79 26.32 -17.55
CA VAL A 28 15.13 25.88 -17.17
C VAL A 28 15.70 26.82 -16.12
N LYS A 29 16.32 26.25 -15.08
CA LYS A 29 17.00 27.04 -14.06
C LYS A 29 18.31 27.57 -14.61
N TYR A 30 18.54 28.87 -14.49
CA TYR A 30 19.79 29.51 -14.86
C TYR A 30 20.72 29.63 -13.65
N LYS A 31 22.03 29.55 -13.88
CA LYS A 31 23.06 29.85 -12.88
C LYS A 31 23.27 31.36 -12.78
N ALA A 32 23.99 31.81 -11.75
CA ALA A 32 24.35 33.22 -11.58
C ALA A 32 25.08 33.80 -12.82
N ASP A 33 25.82 32.96 -13.54
CA ASP A 33 26.55 33.32 -14.75
C ASP A 33 25.67 33.37 -16.03
N GLY A 34 24.35 33.19 -15.90
CA GLY A 34 23.40 33.18 -17.02
C GLY A 34 23.40 31.89 -17.86
N THR A 35 24.25 30.91 -17.56
CA THR A 35 24.24 29.61 -18.24
C THR A 35 23.14 28.68 -17.71
N GLU A 36 22.54 27.89 -18.59
CA GLU A 36 21.56 26.86 -18.21
C GLU A 36 22.14 25.83 -17.22
N GLN A 37 21.38 25.48 -16.20
CA GLN A 37 21.76 24.43 -15.27
C GLN A 37 21.46 23.07 -15.87
N LEU A 38 22.50 22.33 -16.20
CA LEU A 38 22.42 20.98 -16.78
C LEU A 38 22.76 19.92 -15.74
N ARG A 39 22.02 18.81 -15.77
CA ARG A 39 22.31 17.60 -14.99
C ARG A 39 22.84 16.53 -15.94
N VAL A 40 24.08 16.11 -15.68
CA VAL A 40 24.72 15.00 -16.37
C VAL A 40 24.52 13.73 -15.54
N SER A 41 24.05 12.65 -16.15
CA SER A 41 24.01 11.32 -15.53
C SER A 41 24.68 10.30 -16.45
N TYR A 42 25.23 9.23 -15.86
CA TYR A 42 25.88 8.14 -16.59
C TYR A 42 25.13 6.83 -16.31
N PRO A 43 24.06 6.53 -17.07
CA PRO A 43 23.30 5.31 -16.86
C PRO A 43 24.12 4.06 -17.19
N LYS A 44 24.08 3.05 -16.32
CA LYS A 44 24.84 1.80 -16.48
C LYS A 44 24.63 1.13 -17.85
N PHE A 45 23.40 1.17 -18.39
CA PHE A 45 23.06 0.55 -19.68
C PHE A 45 23.75 1.21 -20.89
N LYS A 46 24.30 2.43 -20.72
CA LYS A 46 25.02 3.16 -21.75
C LYS A 46 26.54 2.94 -21.73
N ASN A 47 27.04 2.03 -20.89
CA ASN A 47 28.45 1.62 -20.88
C ASN A 47 29.48 2.77 -20.88
N GLY A 48 29.20 3.86 -20.16
CA GLY A 48 30.09 5.02 -20.04
C GLY A 48 29.62 6.28 -20.76
N GLU A 49 28.59 6.21 -21.61
CA GLU A 49 28.03 7.42 -22.23
C GLU A 49 27.11 8.19 -21.26
N ALA A 50 27.16 9.52 -21.37
CA ALA A 50 26.36 10.43 -20.56
C ALA A 50 24.97 10.69 -21.16
N THR A 51 24.01 11.02 -20.30
CA THR A 51 22.79 11.73 -20.67
C THR A 51 22.76 13.07 -19.98
N VAL A 52 22.56 14.14 -20.75
CA VAL A 52 22.41 15.51 -20.23
C VAL A 52 20.93 15.86 -20.24
N ARG A 53 20.44 16.42 -19.13
CA ARG A 53 19.07 16.93 -19.01
C ARG A 53 19.07 18.31 -18.39
N ASN A 54 18.17 19.18 -18.84
CA ASN A 54 17.99 20.49 -18.24
C ASN A 54 17.42 20.35 -16.83
N VAL A 55 17.96 21.12 -15.89
CA VAL A 55 17.41 21.23 -14.54
C VAL A 55 16.32 22.29 -14.60
N CYS A 56 15.06 21.86 -14.51
CA CYS A 56 13.93 22.77 -14.43
C CYS A 56 13.86 23.46 -13.06
N ILE A 57 13.18 24.60 -13.01
CA ILE A 57 12.78 25.28 -11.78
C ILE A 57 11.92 24.35 -10.90
N THR A 58 11.87 24.66 -9.60
CA THR A 58 11.02 23.98 -8.62
C THR A 58 9.56 23.97 -9.03
N GLN A 59 8.80 23.02 -8.49
CA GLN A 59 7.38 22.86 -8.80
C GLN A 59 6.57 24.08 -8.33
N ASN A 60 5.58 24.47 -9.13
CA ASN A 60 4.55 25.44 -8.79
C ASN A 60 3.42 24.72 -7.99
N PHE A 61 2.96 25.36 -6.91
CA PHE A 61 1.84 24.92 -6.08
C PHE A 61 0.75 26.00 -5.88
N ASP A 62 0.79 27.10 -6.62
CA ASP A 62 -0.10 28.27 -6.50
C ASP A 62 -1.57 27.88 -6.71
N TYR A 63 -1.84 26.86 -7.54
CA TYR A 63 -3.18 26.30 -7.73
C TYR A 63 -3.81 25.79 -6.41
N VAL A 64 -3.02 25.48 -5.39
CA VAL A 64 -3.53 25.08 -4.07
C VAL A 64 -4.13 26.28 -3.33
N GLU A 65 -3.53 27.45 -3.48
CA GLU A 65 -4.02 28.70 -2.88
C GLU A 65 -5.35 29.09 -3.54
N GLU A 66 -5.43 29.04 -4.87
CA GLU A 66 -6.66 29.31 -5.62
C GLU A 66 -7.82 28.38 -5.20
N LEU A 67 -7.52 27.10 -4.96
CA LEU A 67 -8.52 26.14 -4.46
C LEU A 67 -8.99 26.48 -3.05
N TYR A 68 -8.07 26.92 -2.19
CA TYR A 68 -8.38 27.30 -0.81
C TYR A 68 -9.22 28.58 -0.77
N ASP A 69 -8.88 29.57 -1.59
CA ASP A 69 -9.65 30.81 -1.74
C ASP A 69 -11.05 30.53 -2.29
N THR A 70 -11.17 29.65 -3.29
CA THR A 70 -12.47 29.20 -3.78
C THR A 70 -13.30 28.60 -2.65
N PHE A 71 -12.72 27.72 -1.83
CA PHE A 71 -13.42 27.13 -0.69
C PHE A 71 -13.85 28.15 0.37
N LEU A 72 -13.03 29.18 0.64
CA LEU A 72 -13.36 30.23 1.60
C LEU A 72 -14.44 31.19 1.09
N THR A 73 -14.48 31.45 -0.21
CA THR A 73 -15.44 32.37 -0.83
C THR A 73 -16.79 31.71 -1.12
N SER A 74 -16.83 30.39 -1.34
CA SER A 74 -18.06 29.65 -1.60
C SER A 74 -19.03 29.65 -0.41
N SER A 75 -20.33 29.72 -0.71
CA SER A 75 -21.38 29.60 0.29
C SER A 75 -21.56 28.15 0.77
N LYS A 76 -22.18 27.96 1.95
CA LYS A 76 -22.44 26.61 2.47
C LYS A 76 -23.42 25.84 1.60
N GLU A 77 -24.34 26.56 0.97
CA GLU A 77 -25.36 26.05 0.06
C GLU A 77 -24.72 25.52 -1.22
N GLU A 78 -23.80 26.27 -1.83
CA GLU A 78 -23.00 25.84 -2.99
C GLU A 78 -22.21 24.57 -2.70
N ILE A 79 -21.51 24.53 -1.55
CA ILE A 79 -20.72 23.36 -1.15
C ILE A 79 -21.61 22.12 -0.96
N ARG A 80 -22.83 22.29 -0.43
CA ARG A 80 -23.80 21.19 -0.29
C ARG A 80 -24.30 20.71 -1.64
N SER A 81 -24.66 21.62 -2.55
CA SER A 81 -25.09 21.25 -3.91
C SER A 81 -24.00 20.46 -4.62
N ALA A 82 -22.77 20.96 -4.62
CA ALA A 82 -21.63 20.30 -5.25
C ALA A 82 -21.34 18.91 -4.64
N ARG A 83 -21.53 18.75 -3.33
CA ARG A 83 -21.43 17.43 -2.67
C ARG A 83 -22.48 16.47 -3.19
N ASP A 84 -23.72 16.92 -3.35
CA ASP A 84 -24.83 16.07 -3.75
C ASP A 84 -24.67 15.65 -5.22
N GLU A 85 -24.21 16.55 -6.09
CA GLU A 85 -23.82 16.23 -7.48
C GLU A 85 -22.70 15.18 -7.54
N LEU A 86 -21.66 15.29 -6.70
CA LEU A 86 -20.59 14.30 -6.61
C LEU A 86 -21.08 12.94 -6.11
N GLN A 87 -22.07 12.92 -5.22
CA GLN A 87 -22.68 11.68 -4.75
C GLN A 87 -23.49 11.01 -5.85
N GLU A 88 -24.22 11.78 -6.66
CA GLU A 88 -24.98 11.25 -7.79
C GLU A 88 -24.09 10.64 -8.87
N MET A 89 -22.92 11.23 -9.13
CA MET A 89 -21.93 10.68 -10.06
C MET A 89 -21.20 9.42 -9.53
N THR A 90 -21.36 9.06 -8.26
CA THR A 90 -20.63 7.93 -7.68
C THR A 90 -21.18 6.61 -8.23
N PRO A 91 -20.37 5.81 -8.95
CA PRO A 91 -20.83 4.56 -9.50
C PRO A 91 -21.19 3.59 -8.39
N SER A 92 -22.14 2.69 -8.68
CA SER A 92 -22.47 1.60 -7.78
C SER A 92 -21.24 0.73 -7.47
N PRO A 93 -21.16 0.11 -6.28
CA PRO A 93 -20.06 -0.77 -5.94
C PRO A 93 -19.88 -1.86 -7.00
N MET A 94 -18.65 -2.15 -7.41
CA MET A 94 -18.34 -3.10 -8.49
C MET A 94 -19.05 -4.47 -8.33
N ASN A 95 -19.26 -4.91 -7.08
CA ASN A 95 -19.92 -6.18 -6.77
C ASN A 95 -21.43 -6.20 -7.11
N SER A 96 -22.07 -5.06 -7.42
CA SER A 96 -23.48 -5.00 -7.81
C SER A 96 -23.67 -5.44 -9.26
N VAL A 97 -22.67 -5.23 -10.12
CA VAL A 97 -22.70 -5.57 -11.55
C VAL A 97 -22.43 -7.07 -11.79
N LEU A 98 -21.77 -7.73 -10.84
CA LEU A 98 -21.43 -9.14 -10.94
C LEU A 98 -22.69 -10.02 -10.82
N GLN A 99 -22.89 -10.93 -11.77
CA GLN A 99 -23.89 -12.00 -11.64
C GLN A 99 -23.48 -12.91 -10.47
N LYS A 100 -24.22 -12.82 -9.37
CA LYS A 100 -23.96 -13.59 -8.17
C LYS A 100 -24.63 -14.95 -8.28
N GLN A 101 -23.90 -16.01 -7.92
CA GLN A 101 -24.53 -17.31 -7.69
C GLN A 101 -25.67 -17.16 -6.66
N PRO A 102 -26.77 -17.93 -6.80
CA PRO A 102 -27.87 -17.85 -5.85
C PRO A 102 -27.41 -18.30 -4.46
N VAL A 103 -28.01 -17.69 -3.43
CA VAL A 103 -27.60 -17.88 -2.04
C VAL A 103 -27.71 -19.34 -1.60
N ALA A 104 -28.75 -20.05 -2.05
CA ALA A 104 -28.97 -21.45 -1.72
C ALA A 104 -27.82 -22.36 -2.21
N GLU A 105 -27.39 -22.18 -3.46
CA GLU A 105 -26.27 -22.95 -4.03
C GLU A 105 -24.95 -22.64 -3.31
N ALA A 106 -24.72 -21.37 -2.95
CA ALA A 106 -23.54 -20.97 -2.20
C ALA A 106 -23.47 -21.65 -0.82
N ILE A 107 -24.61 -21.75 -0.14
CA ILE A 107 -24.75 -22.44 1.15
C ILE A 107 -24.53 -23.94 0.98
N GLN A 108 -25.12 -24.55 -0.05
CA GLN A 108 -24.96 -25.98 -0.30
C GLN A 108 -23.50 -26.36 -0.58
N LYS A 109 -22.82 -25.64 -1.49
CA LYS A 109 -21.38 -25.82 -1.74
C LYS A 109 -20.51 -25.65 -0.49
N ARG A 110 -20.96 -24.85 0.49
CA ARG A 110 -20.25 -24.70 1.76
C ARG A 110 -20.44 -25.93 2.65
N LEU A 111 -21.65 -26.47 2.73
CA LEU A 111 -21.94 -27.69 3.49
C LEU A 111 -21.18 -28.89 2.91
N GLU A 112 -21.20 -29.05 1.58
CA GLU A 112 -20.48 -30.10 0.86
C GLU A 112 -18.97 -30.02 1.11
N ARG A 113 -18.36 -28.84 0.97
CA ARG A 113 -16.94 -28.63 1.30
C ARG A 113 -16.59 -28.94 2.75
N ARG A 114 -17.50 -28.65 3.69
CA ARG A 114 -17.29 -28.92 5.11
C ARG A 114 -17.38 -30.42 5.43
N SER A 115 -18.13 -31.18 4.63
CA SER A 115 -18.23 -32.64 4.78
C SER A 115 -17.12 -33.43 4.09
N MET A 116 -16.29 -32.79 3.25
CA MET A 116 -15.19 -33.50 2.59
C MET A 116 -14.03 -33.73 3.58
N GLU A 117 -13.56 -34.96 3.64
CA GLU A 117 -12.36 -35.33 4.39
C GLU A 117 -11.11 -34.83 3.66
N VAL A 118 -10.17 -34.26 4.41
CA VAL A 118 -8.89 -33.78 3.87
C VAL A 118 -7.98 -35.00 3.72
N ALA A 119 -7.80 -35.46 2.47
CA ALA A 119 -6.84 -36.50 2.15
C ALA A 119 -5.48 -35.89 1.82
N ASP A 120 -4.41 -36.43 2.42
CA ASP A 120 -3.05 -36.06 2.06
C ASP A 120 -2.77 -36.53 0.63
N THR A 121 -2.56 -35.58 -0.27
CA THR A 121 -2.18 -35.89 -1.64
C THR A 121 -0.69 -36.23 -1.71
N PRO A 122 -0.30 -37.28 -2.45
CA PRO A 122 1.10 -37.61 -2.63
C PRO A 122 1.83 -36.47 -3.35
N ALA A 123 3.11 -36.30 -3.05
CA ALA A 123 3.94 -35.27 -3.66
C ALA A 123 3.91 -35.39 -5.19
N THR A 124 3.48 -34.33 -5.87
CA THR A 124 3.37 -34.26 -7.34
C THR A 124 4.70 -34.04 -8.06
N THR A 125 5.79 -33.88 -7.31
CA THR A 125 7.15 -33.91 -7.86
C THR A 125 7.57 -35.37 -8.01
N PRO A 126 8.02 -35.83 -9.20
CA PRO A 126 8.63 -37.14 -9.34
C PRO A 126 9.92 -37.15 -8.52
N ALA A 127 9.81 -37.51 -7.25
CA ALA A 127 10.94 -37.78 -6.40
C ALA A 127 11.61 -39.03 -6.97
N LEU A 128 12.79 -38.86 -7.57
CA LEU A 128 13.80 -39.92 -7.62
C LEU A 128 13.84 -40.54 -6.22
N GLN A 129 13.48 -41.82 -6.13
CA GLN A 129 13.48 -42.59 -4.89
C GLN A 129 14.92 -42.75 -4.39
N ASN A 130 15.47 -41.69 -3.81
CA ASN A 130 16.46 -41.84 -2.78
C ASN A 130 15.68 -42.19 -1.52
N GLN A 131 15.58 -43.50 -1.26
CA GLN A 131 15.17 -44.03 0.03
C GLN A 131 16.21 -43.63 1.08
N ALA A 132 16.23 -42.36 1.46
CA ALA A 132 16.53 -42.01 2.83
C ALA A 132 15.17 -41.99 3.52
N GLN A 133 14.93 -42.95 4.42
CA GLN A 133 13.92 -42.77 5.45
C GLN A 133 14.32 -41.52 6.24
N VAL A 134 13.88 -40.34 5.78
CA VAL A 134 13.84 -39.18 6.64
C VAL A 134 12.69 -39.48 7.57
N GLN A 135 12.99 -40.16 8.67
CA GLN A 135 12.19 -40.03 9.87
C GLN A 135 12.03 -38.52 10.04
N HIS A 136 10.82 -38.01 9.84
CA HIS A 136 10.48 -36.71 10.39
C HIS A 136 10.55 -36.90 11.91
N GLU A 137 11.75 -36.80 12.46
CA GLU A 137 11.93 -36.39 13.83
C GLU A 137 11.19 -35.05 13.91
N VAL A 138 9.99 -35.09 14.50
CA VAL A 138 9.31 -33.89 14.97
C VAL A 138 10.39 -33.15 15.76
N PRO A 139 10.88 -31.98 15.31
CA PRO A 139 11.98 -31.32 15.99
C PRO A 139 11.54 -31.10 17.43
N ALA A 140 12.19 -31.83 18.33
CA ALA A 140 11.86 -31.80 19.74
C ALA A 140 12.04 -30.37 20.23
N ASN A 141 10.93 -29.80 20.71
CA ASN A 141 10.83 -28.56 21.47
C ASN A 141 11.48 -27.33 20.82
N ARG A 142 10.64 -26.46 20.23
CA ARG A 142 11.00 -25.04 20.05
C ARG A 142 11.50 -24.50 21.39
N ALA A 143 12.70 -23.90 21.38
CA ALA A 143 13.26 -23.29 22.57
C ALA A 143 12.24 -22.31 23.17
N PRO A 144 11.98 -22.37 24.49
CA PRO A 144 10.98 -21.53 25.12
C PRO A 144 11.34 -20.05 24.92
N PRO A 145 10.34 -19.18 24.69
CA PRO A 145 10.58 -17.77 24.46
C PRO A 145 11.30 -17.15 25.67
N LYS A 146 12.32 -16.34 25.39
CA LYS A 146 13.12 -15.62 26.39
C LYS A 146 12.70 -14.15 26.45
N CYS A 147 12.69 -13.57 27.65
CA CYS A 147 12.39 -12.16 27.85
C CYS A 147 13.52 -11.30 27.24
N ARG A 148 13.17 -10.26 26.48
CA ARG A 148 14.16 -9.35 25.86
C ARG A 148 15.01 -8.59 26.89
N GLN A 149 14.51 -8.38 28.10
CA GLN A 149 15.18 -7.56 29.13
C GLN A 149 16.15 -8.35 30.02
N CYS A 150 15.78 -9.58 30.42
CA CYS A 150 16.58 -10.42 31.33
C CYS A 150 17.11 -11.72 30.70
N GLN A 151 16.71 -12.03 29.46
CA GLN A 151 17.07 -13.24 28.71
C GLN A 151 16.69 -14.57 29.37
N GLN A 152 15.91 -14.54 30.45
CA GLN A 152 15.37 -15.72 31.12
C GLN A 152 14.08 -16.21 30.41
N PRO A 153 13.70 -17.48 30.57
CA PRO A 153 12.46 -18.02 30.01
C PRO A 153 11.27 -17.19 30.50
N MET A 154 10.34 -16.82 29.61
CA MET A 154 9.22 -15.93 29.95
C MET A 154 8.17 -16.54 30.91
N LYS A 155 8.40 -17.77 31.43
CA LYS A 155 7.52 -18.45 32.36
C LYS A 155 7.40 -17.63 33.66
N GLY A 156 6.26 -16.95 33.83
CA GLY A 156 5.95 -16.13 35.00
C GLY A 156 6.24 -14.62 34.88
N HIS A 157 6.75 -14.11 33.74
CA HIS A 157 7.01 -12.66 33.59
C HIS A 157 6.90 -12.16 32.14
N ASN A 158 5.75 -12.38 31.51
CA ASN A 158 5.52 -12.03 30.10
C ASN A 158 5.53 -10.51 29.81
N LYS A 159 5.36 -9.65 30.81
CA LYS A 159 5.34 -8.18 30.66
C LYS A 159 6.60 -7.55 31.23
N VAL A 160 7.00 -6.41 30.67
CA VAL A 160 8.20 -5.65 31.08
C VAL A 160 8.20 -5.31 32.58
N LYS A 161 7.02 -5.02 33.16
CA LYS A 161 6.87 -4.69 34.59
C LYS A 161 7.10 -5.88 35.52
N ASP A 162 6.78 -7.09 35.06
CA ASP A 162 6.88 -8.32 35.85
C ASP A 162 8.29 -8.94 35.77
N CYS A 163 9.18 -8.33 34.97
CA CYS A 163 10.53 -8.81 34.76
C CYS A 163 11.33 -8.73 36.07
N PRO A 164 11.99 -9.81 36.51
CA PRO A 164 12.78 -9.82 37.75
C PRO A 164 13.96 -8.82 37.72
N ARG A 165 14.36 -8.33 36.54
CA ARG A 165 15.32 -7.23 36.39
C ARG A 165 14.76 -5.87 36.83
N ASN A 166 13.45 -5.66 36.67
CA ASN A 166 12.75 -4.43 37.03
C ASN A 166 12.19 -4.44 38.46
N ASN A 167 12.15 -5.59 39.12
CA ASN A 167 11.71 -5.75 40.52
C ASN A 167 12.88 -5.71 41.52
N LYS A 168 14.09 -5.31 41.09
CA LYS A 168 15.18 -5.01 42.02
C LYS A 168 14.99 -3.60 42.56
N THR A 169 14.35 -3.51 43.72
CA THR A 169 14.58 -2.43 44.70
C THR A 169 16.02 -2.46 45.16
#